data_AF-A0A969ICZ3-F1
#
_entry.id   AF-A0A969ICZ3-F1
#
_cell.length_a   1.000
_cell.length_b   1.000
_cell.length_c   1.000
_cell.angle_alpha   90.00
_cell.angle_beta   90.00
_cell.angle_gamma   90.00
#
_symmetry.space_group_name_H-M   'P 1'
#
loop_
_entity.id
_entity.type
_entity.pdbx_description
1 polymer ?
#
loop_
_entity_poly.entity_id
_entity_poly.type
_entity_poly.pdbx_seq_one_letter_code
_entity_poly.pdbx_strand_id
1 'polypeptide(L)' 'MDLRGTWIGACFAGRDFRDGTVSGEFIDCDFSDTDLRGAHLSGRFIGVNLEGAQLDGATYAAETVIDTEHKTNHRKR' A
#
# COMPACT_ATOMS: atom_id res chain seq x y z
N MET A 1 -0.18 -6.53 -11.64
CA MET A 1 1.13 -7.11 -11.22
C MET A 1 0.97 -7.68 -9.83
N ASP A 2 1.59 -8.82 -9.51
CA ASP A 2 1.53 -9.38 -8.15
C ASP A 2 2.74 -8.93 -7.31
N LEU A 3 2.50 -8.60 -6.05
CA LEU A 3 3.53 -8.25 -5.06
C LEU A 3 3.30 -9.10 -3.81
N ARG A 4 4.25 -10.00 -3.52
CA ARG A 4 4.15 -10.88 -2.34
C ARG A 4 5.43 -10.90 -1.53
N GLY A 5 5.32 -10.93 -0.20
CA GLY A 5 6.46 -11.09 0.71
C GLY A 5 6.47 -10.13 1.89
N THR A 6 7.59 -10.11 2.61
CA THR A 6 7.84 -9.19 3.72
C THR A 6 8.77 -8.07 3.29
N TRP A 7 8.35 -6.83 3.48
CA TRP A 7 9.06 -5.62 3.06
C TRP A 7 9.13 -4.64 4.21
N ILE A 8 10.31 -4.03 4.40
CA ILE A 8 10.55 -3.02 5.44
C ILE A 8 11.19 -1.82 4.76
N GLY A 9 10.57 -0.64 4.85
CA GLY A 9 11.12 0.60 4.27
C GLY A 9 11.19 0.62 2.74
N ALA A 10 10.48 -0.28 2.05
CA ALA A 10 10.51 -0.37 0.59
C ALA A 10 9.70 0.75 -0.07
N CYS A 11 10.15 1.24 -1.22
CA CYS A 11 9.44 2.23 -2.02
C CYS A 11 8.73 1.57 -3.21
N PHE A 12 7.41 1.72 -3.23
CA PHE A 12 6.52 1.30 -4.30
C PHE A 12 5.80 2.50 -4.95
N ALA A 13 6.19 3.72 -4.62
CA ALA A 13 5.50 4.93 -5.05
C ALA A 13 5.30 4.98 -6.57
N GLY A 14 4.10 5.38 -7.01
CA GLY A 14 3.73 5.52 -8.42
C GLY A 14 3.61 4.22 -9.22
N ARG A 15 3.73 3.04 -8.58
CA ARG A 15 3.62 1.75 -9.28
C ARG A 15 2.18 1.37 -9.59
N ASP A 16 2.01 0.65 -10.69
CA ASP A 16 0.75 0.07 -11.15
C ASP A 16 0.59 -1.38 -10.65
N PHE A 17 -0.34 -1.57 -9.72
CA PHE A 17 -0.75 -2.85 -9.18
C PHE A 17 -2.21 -3.18 -9.49
N ARG A 18 -2.80 -2.54 -10.50
CA ARG A 18 -4.20 -2.77 -10.87
C ARG A 18 -4.51 -4.24 -11.12
N ASP A 19 -5.69 -4.63 -10.65
CA ASP A 19 -6.23 -5.99 -10.74
C ASP A 19 -5.27 -7.10 -10.24
N GLY A 20 -4.22 -6.71 -9.50
CA GLY A 20 -3.17 -7.59 -9.02
C GLY A 20 -3.39 -8.05 -7.58
N THR A 21 -2.57 -9.00 -7.14
CA THR A 21 -2.54 -9.42 -5.73
C THR A 21 -1.36 -8.76 -5.01
N VAL A 22 -1.65 -7.97 -3.96
CA VAL A 22 -0.63 -7.45 -3.04
C VAL A 22 -0.81 -8.13 -1.68
N SER A 23 0.05 -9.10 -1.38
CA SER A 23 -0.10 -9.96 -0.20
C SER A 23 1.17 -10.09 0.63
N GLY A 24 1.13 -9.78 1.92
CA GLY A 24 2.28 -10.00 2.80
C GLY A 24 2.36 -9.04 3.97
N GLU A 25 3.57 -8.78 4.45
CA GLU A 25 3.82 -7.81 5.52
C GLU A 25 4.62 -6.63 4.96
N PHE A 26 4.08 -5.43 5.08
CA PHE A 26 4.67 -4.19 4.62
C PHE A 26 4.79 -3.25 5.81
N ILE A 27 6.02 -2.97 6.25
CA ILE A 27 6.30 -2.12 7.40
C ILE A 27 7.05 -0.87 6.91
N ASP A 28 6.54 0.31 7.26
CA ASP A 28 7.12 1.61 6.86
C ASP A 28 7.36 1.74 5.34
N CYS A 29 6.54 1.09 4.53
CA CYS A 29 6.67 1.09 3.07
C CYS A 29 5.92 2.27 2.45
N ASP A 30 6.46 2.80 1.35
CA ASP A 30 5.85 3.92 0.62
C ASP A 30 5.04 3.41 -0.57
N PHE A 31 3.72 3.52 -0.50
CA PHE A 31 2.75 3.24 -1.55
C PHE A 31 2.10 4.53 -2.09
N SER A 32 2.74 5.68 -1.90
CA SER A 32 2.19 6.95 -2.41
C SER A 32 1.99 6.92 -3.92
N ASP A 33 0.91 7.54 -4.39
CA ASP A 33 0.53 7.62 -5.81
C ASP A 33 0.43 6.25 -6.52
N THR A 34 0.33 5.14 -5.79
CA THR A 34 0.18 3.81 -6.40
C THR A 34 -1.21 3.60 -6.98
N ASP A 35 -1.30 2.87 -8.08
CA ASP A 35 -2.58 2.45 -8.66
C ASP A 35 -2.92 1.05 -8.18
N LEU A 36 -3.80 0.96 -7.18
CA LEU A 36 -4.28 -0.28 -6.56
C LEU A 36 -5.73 -0.58 -6.96
N ARG A 37 -6.25 0.04 -8.05
CA ARG A 37 -7.63 -0.17 -8.48
C ARG A 37 -7.86 -1.63 -8.85
N GLY A 38 -8.96 -2.21 -8.33
CA GLY A 38 -9.26 -3.63 -8.51
C GLY A 38 -8.29 -4.61 -7.83
N ALA A 39 -7.27 -4.13 -7.11
CA ALA A 39 -6.29 -5.01 -6.47
C ALA A 39 -6.89 -5.80 -5.32
N HIS A 40 -6.38 -7.01 -5.09
CA HIS A 40 -6.68 -7.80 -3.91
C HIS A 40 -5.56 -7.65 -2.88
N LEU A 41 -5.87 -7.02 -1.75
CA LEU A 41 -4.94 -6.73 -0.68
C LEU A 41 -5.12 -7.75 0.45
N SER A 42 -4.03 -8.37 0.90
CA SER A 42 -4.05 -9.28 2.05
C SER A 42 -2.79 -9.21 2.89
N GLY A 43 -2.94 -9.40 4.21
CA GLY A 43 -1.84 -9.33 5.16
C GLY A 43 -1.78 -8.01 5.93
N ARG A 44 -0.57 -7.54 6.25
CA ARG A 44 -0.36 -6.44 7.22
C ARG A 44 0.38 -5.28 6.57
N PHE A 45 -0.24 -4.12 6.57
CA PHE A 45 0.32 -2.87 6.06
C PHE A 45 0.45 -1.93 7.26
N ILE A 46 1.65 -1.82 7.84
CA ILE A 46 1.89 -1.10 9.10
C ILE A 46 2.81 0.08 8.82
N GLY A 47 2.40 1.29 9.21
CA GLY A 47 3.16 2.50 8.94
C GLY A 47 3.29 2.80 7.44
N VAL A 48 2.40 2.27 6.60
CA VAL A 48 2.51 2.49 5.14
C VAL A 48 2.02 3.89 4.77
N ASN A 49 2.68 4.50 3.78
CA ASN A 49 2.19 5.72 3.16
C ASN A 49 1.28 5.38 1.98
N LEU A 50 0.00 5.76 2.04
CA LEU A 50 -0.97 5.60 0.96
C LEU A 50 -1.44 6.95 0.38
N GLU A 51 -0.69 8.04 0.63
CA GLU A 51 -1.02 9.36 0.08
C GLU A 51 -1.14 9.29 -1.45
N GLY A 52 -2.28 9.69 -2.00
CA GLY A 52 -2.52 9.66 -3.45
C GLY A 52 -2.76 8.27 -4.06
N ALA A 53 -2.70 7.19 -3.28
CA ALA A 53 -2.97 5.85 -3.78
C ALA A 53 -4.44 5.70 -4.24
N GLN A 54 -4.65 5.08 -5.41
CA GLN A 54 -5.97 4.85 -5.99
C GLN A 54 -6.47 3.46 -5.61
N LEU A 55 -7.56 3.38 -4.84
CA LEU A 55 -8.11 2.12 -4.30
C LEU A 55 -9.50 1.77 -4.85
N ASP A 56 -9.95 2.41 -5.93
CA ASP A 56 -11.27 2.15 -6.51
C ASP A 56 -11.43 0.67 -6.88
N GLY A 57 -12.43 0.01 -6.29
CA GLY A 57 -12.69 -1.41 -6.51
C GLY A 57 -11.67 -2.37 -5.90
N ALA A 58 -10.70 -1.88 -5.11
CA ALA A 58 -9.80 -2.74 -4.35
C ALA A 58 -10.59 -3.56 -3.32
N THR A 59 -10.16 -4.80 -3.10
CA THR A 59 -10.75 -5.71 -2.11
C THR A 59 -9.73 -6.11 -1.06
N TYR A 60 -10.21 -6.51 0.11
CA TYR A 60 -9.37 -6.87 1.26
C TYR A 60 -9.79 -8.24 1.81
N ALA A 61 -8.83 -9.07 2.17
CA ALA A 61 -9.11 -10.27 2.96
C ALA A 61 -9.58 -9.88 4.38
N ALA A 62 -10.38 -10.74 5.03
CA ALA A 62 -11.00 -10.42 6.33
C ALA A 62 -9.96 -10.10 7.43
N GLU A 63 -8.80 -10.76 7.37
CA GLU A 63 -7.67 -10.61 8.28
C GLU A 63 -6.68 -9.50 7.87
N THR A 64 -7.00 -8.70 6.85
CA THR A 64 -6.11 -7.60 6.41
C THR A 64 -6.06 -6.49 7.45
N VAL A 65 -4.85 -6.10 7.84
CA VAL A 65 -4.61 -4.98 8.75
C VAL A 65 -3.96 -3.86 7.97
N ILE A 66 -4.57 -2.67 8.00
CA ILE A 66 -4.02 -1.46 7.40
C ILE A 66 -3.92 -0.39 8.47
N ASP A 67 -2.69 -0.10 8.86
CA ASP A 67 -2.30 0.99 9.73
C ASP A 67 -1.44 1.95 8.90
N THR A 68 -2.06 3.04 8.45
CA THR A 68 -1.43 4.04 7.60
C THR A 68 -0.70 5.07 8.43
N GLU A 69 0.49 5.45 7.99
CA GLU A 69 1.19 6.57 8.59
C GLU A 69 0.57 7.89 8.11
N HIS A 70 -0.09 8.62 9.01
CA HIS A 70 -0.43 10.03 8.77
C HIS A 70 0.83 10.88 8.95
N LYS A 71 1.82 10.73 8.06
CA LYS A 71 2.86 11.74 7.92
C LYS A 71 2.18 12.99 7.38
N THR A 72 1.73 13.86 8.29
CA THR A 72 1.49 15.28 8.01
C THR A 72 2.83 15.93 7.65
N ASN A 73 3.39 15.51 6.52
CA ASN A 73 4.53 16.15 5.89
C ASN A 73 4.01 17.43 5.24
N HIS A 74 3.69 18.42 6.08
CA HIS A 74 4.06 19.77 5.73
C HIS A 74 5.58 19.74 5.55
N ARG A 75 6.03 19.48 4.32
CA ARG A 75 7.34 19.90 3.84
C ARG A 75 7.42 21.38 4.21
N LYS A 76 8.07 21.69 5.34
CA LYS A 76 8.56 23.03 5.61
C LYS A 76 9.51 23.35 4.46
N ARG A 77 8.99 24.06 3.48
CA ARG A 77 9.75 24.93 2.60
C ARG A 77 9.52 26.33 3.12
#